data_AF-A0AA40CS39-F1
#
_entry.id   AF-A0AA40CS39-F1
#
_cell.length_a   1.000
_cell.length_b   1.000
_cell.length_c   1.000
_cell.angle_alpha   90.00
_cell.angle_beta   90.00
_cell.angle_gamma   90.00
#
_symmetry.space_group_name_H-M   'P 1'
#
loop_
_entity.id
_entity.type
_entity.pdbx_description
1 polymer ?
#
loop_
_entity_poly.entity_id
_entity_poly.type
_entity_poly.pdbx_seq_one_letter_code
_entity_poly.pdbx_strand_id
1 'polypeptide(L)'
;MRPMLQKLLHRWHAMLGLARQSPASWHEDRLREEIEERDAAVTIVEKLSESSDVIFTISRTQYDGFPVGGLPPLATLYNVPVYAFMLGKFTMRWAFYRTAAYLCGAPNWKSICEVVNPAKDSKLEQVALRHDIDPVAFVRVGNKLRPFFPLLPLMVGSGDRRACLRRSPICSDSRSIMWLTWMVDGWSMTNRAGDIGNWI
;
A
#
# COMPACT_ATOMS: atom_id res chain seq x y z
N MET A 1 -6.35 11.69 20.44
CA MET A 1 -6.01 11.78 18.99
C MET A 1 -6.61 10.67 18.12
N ARG A 2 -6.78 9.45 18.63
CA ARG A 2 -7.36 8.31 17.90
C ARG A 2 -8.69 8.58 17.16
N PRO A 3 -9.70 9.26 17.73
CA PRO A 3 -10.98 9.49 17.03
C PRO A 3 -10.87 10.50 15.88
N MET A 4 -9.96 11.47 15.95
CA MET A 4 -9.75 12.45 14.87
C MET A 4 -9.07 11.80 13.67
N LEU A 5 -8.06 10.94 13.91
CA LEU A 5 -7.43 10.15 12.87
C LEU A 5 -8.43 9.22 12.19
N GLN A 6 -9.25 8.50 12.96
CA GLN A 6 -10.27 7.61 12.40
C GLN A 6 -11.27 8.38 11.52
N LYS A 7 -11.74 9.55 11.96
CA LYS A 7 -12.61 10.41 11.13
C LYS A 7 -11.91 10.88 9.84
N LEU A 8 -10.63 11.26 9.93
CA LEU A 8 -9.84 11.67 8.77
C LEU A 8 -9.68 10.51 7.78
N LEU A 9 -9.28 9.33 8.26
CA LEU A 9 -9.12 8.13 7.45
C LEU A 9 -10.44 7.70 6.83
N HIS A 10 -11.55 7.79 7.56
CA HIS A 10 -12.87 7.46 7.04
C HIS A 10 -13.26 8.40 5.88
N ARG A 11 -13.06 9.71 6.03
CA ARG A 11 -13.28 10.69 4.96
C ARG A 11 -12.36 10.44 3.76
N TRP A 12 -11.11 10.09 4.03
CA TRP A 12 -10.12 9.79 3.00
C TRP A 12 -10.47 8.53 2.20
N HIS A 13 -10.86 7.44 2.87
CA HIS A 13 -11.34 6.23 2.21
C HIS A 13 -12.63 6.46 1.41
N ALA A 14 -13.54 7.29 1.92
CA ALA A 14 -14.74 7.70 1.19
C ALA A 14 -14.40 8.50 -0.08
N MET A 15 -13.41 9.39 -0.01
CA MET A 15 -12.90 10.12 -1.19
C MET A 15 -12.24 9.19 -2.21
N LEU A 16 -11.45 8.21 -1.75
CA LEU A 16 -10.85 7.22 -2.65
C LEU A 16 -11.93 6.41 -3.37
N GLY A 17 -13.07 6.16 -2.72
CA GLY A 17 -14.25 5.57 -3.35
C GLY A 17 -14.02 4.15 -3.85
N LEU A 18 -13.07 3.42 -3.27
CA LEU A 18 -12.78 2.05 -3.68
C LEU A 18 -13.98 1.15 -3.39
N ALA A 19 -14.24 0.17 -4.25
CA ALA A 19 -15.27 -0.83 -4.01
C ALA A 19 -15.02 -1.58 -2.71
N ARG A 20 -16.09 -1.80 -1.92
CA ARG A 20 -16.02 -2.63 -0.72
C ARG A 20 -15.61 -4.05 -1.13
N GLN A 21 -14.61 -4.60 -0.44
CA GLN A 21 -14.16 -5.97 -0.69
C GLN A 21 -14.84 -6.94 0.26
N SER A 22 -15.29 -8.07 -0.28
CA SER A 22 -15.92 -9.17 0.44
C SER A 22 -15.57 -10.48 -0.26
N PRO A 23 -15.37 -11.61 0.45
CA PRO A 23 -15.59 -11.83 1.89
C PRO A 23 -14.45 -11.32 2.79
N ALA A 24 -14.59 -11.48 4.11
CA ALA A 24 -13.60 -11.08 5.11
C ALA A 24 -12.20 -11.66 4.85
N SER A 25 -12.13 -12.91 4.36
CA SER A 25 -10.89 -13.60 4.04
C SER A 25 -10.04 -12.85 3.01
N TRP A 26 -10.65 -12.06 2.12
CA TRP A 26 -9.89 -11.22 1.17
C TRP A 26 -9.00 -10.21 1.91
N HIS A 27 -9.51 -9.60 2.98
CA HIS A 27 -8.75 -8.64 3.79
C HIS A 27 -7.64 -9.33 4.57
N GLU A 28 -7.89 -10.54 5.08
CA GLU A 28 -6.90 -11.33 5.82
C GLU A 28 -5.76 -11.79 4.92
N ASP A 29 -6.09 -12.34 3.74
CA ASP A 29 -5.10 -12.77 2.75
C ASP A 29 -4.26 -11.59 2.27
N ARG A 30 -4.91 -10.45 1.99
CA ARG A 30 -4.19 -9.24 1.60
C ARG A 30 -3.28 -8.75 2.73
N LEU A 31 -3.75 -8.73 3.97
CA LEU A 31 -2.94 -8.31 5.11
C LEU A 31 -1.73 -9.22 5.32
N ARG A 32 -1.90 -10.53 5.16
CA ARG A 32 -0.81 -11.51 5.23
C ARG A 32 0.27 -11.23 4.19
N GLU A 33 -0.14 -11.02 2.94
CA GLU A 33 0.77 -10.71 1.84
C GLU A 33 1.58 -9.44 2.12
N GLU A 34 0.94 -8.36 2.57
CA GLU A 34 1.62 -7.09 2.88
C GLU A 34 2.63 -7.21 4.04
N ILE A 35 2.34 -8.06 5.03
CA ILE A 35 3.27 -8.35 6.13
C ILE A 35 4.47 -9.15 5.62
N GLU A 36 4.25 -10.16 4.77
CA GLU A 36 5.33 -10.93 4.15
C GLU A 36 6.23 -10.05 3.28
N GLU A 37 5.66 -9.11 2.50
CA GLU A 37 6.41 -8.16 1.69
C GLU A 37 7.22 -7.19 2.55
N ARG A 38 6.65 -6.73 3.67
CA ARG A 38 7.35 -5.90 4.67
C ARG A 38 8.52 -6.64 5.31
N ASP A 39 8.33 -7.91 5.67
CA ASP A 39 9.38 -8.72 6.31
C ASP A 39 10.52 -9.04 5.33
N ALA A 40 10.21 -9.11 4.03
CA ALA A 40 11.19 -9.25 2.96
C ALA A 40 11.90 -7.93 2.57
N ALA A 41 11.44 -6.77 3.06
CA ALA A 41 12.00 -5.47 2.72
C ALA A 41 13.38 -5.25 3.37
N VAL A 42 14.35 -4.84 2.57
CA VAL A 42 15.75 -4.72 3.03
C VAL A 42 16.07 -3.27 3.38
N THR A 43 15.67 -2.33 2.52
CA THR A 43 16.00 -0.91 2.69
C THR A 43 15.01 -0.18 3.57
N ILE A 44 15.44 0.96 4.12
CA ILE A 44 14.57 1.82 4.96
C ILE A 44 13.35 2.32 4.17
N VAL A 45 13.56 2.68 2.91
CA VAL A 45 12.50 3.18 2.03
C VAL A 45 11.49 2.08 1.69
N GLU A 46 11.97 0.88 1.35
CA GLU A 46 11.08 -0.28 1.15
C GLU A 46 10.30 -0.57 2.43
N LYS A 47 10.95 -0.65 3.60
CA LYS A 47 10.26 -0.88 4.87
C LYS A 47 9.20 0.18 5.18
N LEU A 48 9.47 1.46 4.87
CA LEU A 48 8.49 2.53 5.01
C LEU A 48 7.31 2.34 4.04
N SER A 49 7.59 2.01 2.78
CA SER A 49 6.59 1.73 1.75
C SER A 49 5.70 0.55 2.14
N GLU A 50 6.28 -0.59 2.53
CA GLU A 50 5.51 -1.78 2.88
C GLU A 50 4.74 -1.57 4.20
N SER A 51 5.34 -0.88 5.19
CA SER A 51 4.61 -0.51 6.41
C SER A 51 3.41 0.39 6.11
N SER A 52 3.51 1.26 5.10
CA SER A 52 2.39 2.10 4.67
C SER A 52 1.26 1.28 4.02
N ASP A 53 1.59 0.19 3.31
CA ASP A 53 0.61 -0.69 2.66
C ASP A 53 -0.09 -1.59 3.69
N VAL A 54 0.63 -2.06 4.72
CA VAL A 54 0.04 -2.76 5.87
C VAL A 54 -0.95 -1.86 6.61
N ILE A 55 -0.57 -0.61 6.94
CA ILE A 55 -1.48 0.34 7.62
C ILE A 55 -2.68 0.66 6.73
N PHE A 56 -2.47 0.82 5.42
CA PHE A 56 -3.56 1.01 4.47
C PHE A 56 -4.56 -0.13 4.53
N THR A 57 -4.08 -1.37 4.45
CA THR A 57 -4.92 -2.57 4.48
C THR A 57 -5.72 -2.65 5.78
N ILE A 58 -5.09 -2.49 6.95
CA ILE A 58 -5.81 -2.46 8.24
C ILE A 58 -6.87 -1.36 8.26
N SER A 59 -6.52 -0.14 7.84
CA SER A 59 -7.45 0.98 7.83
C SER A 59 -8.62 0.76 6.85
N ARG A 60 -8.38 0.06 5.75
CA ARG A 60 -9.37 -0.30 4.74
C ARG A 60 -10.33 -1.37 5.26
N THR A 61 -9.81 -2.40 5.92
CA THR A 61 -10.62 -3.45 6.56
C THR A 61 -11.56 -2.85 7.62
N GLN A 62 -11.07 -1.90 8.43
CA GLN A 62 -11.89 -1.14 9.39
C GLN A 62 -12.96 -0.30 8.68
N TYR A 63 -12.62 0.34 7.57
CA TYR A 63 -13.56 1.13 6.77
C TYR A 63 -14.68 0.25 6.16
N ASP A 64 -14.34 -0.95 5.68
CA ASP A 64 -15.27 -1.92 5.12
C ASP A 64 -16.14 -2.64 6.19
N GLY A 65 -15.90 -2.33 7.47
CA GLY A 65 -16.71 -2.76 8.62
C GLY A 65 -16.31 -4.10 9.24
N PHE A 66 -15.12 -4.61 8.92
CA PHE A 66 -14.64 -5.88 9.47
C PHE A 66 -13.85 -5.67 10.77
N PRO A 67 -14.02 -6.56 11.77
CA PRO A 67 -13.28 -6.47 13.02
C PRO A 67 -11.82 -6.83 12.78
N VAL A 68 -10.91 -5.88 13.00
CA VAL A 68 -9.47 -6.09 12.91
C VAL A 68 -8.77 -5.33 14.04
N GLY A 69 -7.56 -5.77 14.40
CA GLY A 69 -6.70 -5.11 15.37
C GLY A 69 -6.61 -3.60 15.16
N GLY A 70 -6.46 -2.87 16.26
CA GLY A 70 -6.45 -1.41 16.23
C GLY A 70 -5.25 -0.84 15.46
N LEU A 71 -5.46 0.30 14.80
CA LEU A 71 -4.40 1.01 14.09
C LEU A 71 -3.31 1.53 15.06
N PRO A 72 -2.03 1.58 14.63
CA PRO A 72 -0.94 2.17 15.41
C PRO A 72 -1.26 3.64 15.78
N PRO A 73 -1.14 4.04 17.06
CA PRO A 73 -1.47 5.41 17.48
C PRO A 73 -0.53 6.45 16.84
N LEU A 74 -1.10 7.56 16.36
CA LEU A 74 -0.30 8.73 15.94
C LEU A 74 0.51 9.40 17.06
N ALA A 75 0.18 9.10 18.33
CA ALA A 75 0.91 9.64 19.48
C ALA A 75 2.38 9.18 19.49
N THR A 76 2.70 8.11 18.79
CA THR A 76 4.07 7.70 18.53
C THR A 76 4.58 8.46 17.30
N LEU A 77 5.52 9.40 17.49
CA LEU A 77 6.10 10.25 16.43
C LEU A 77 6.60 9.46 15.20
N TYR A 78 7.03 8.21 15.39
CA TYR A 78 7.43 7.28 14.33
C TYR A 78 6.30 6.91 13.35
N ASN A 79 5.03 6.90 13.79
CA ASN A 79 3.92 6.52 12.91
C ASN A 79 3.54 7.65 11.94
N VAL A 80 3.83 8.91 12.29
CA VAL A 80 3.51 10.09 11.46
C VAL A 80 4.05 9.98 10.03
N PRO A 81 5.35 9.70 9.79
CA PRO A 81 5.85 9.54 8.43
C PRO A 81 5.22 8.37 7.68
N VAL A 82 4.87 7.26 8.36
CA VAL A 82 4.20 6.12 7.72
C VAL A 82 2.79 6.49 7.25
N TYR A 83 2.00 7.18 8.08
CA TYR A 83 0.67 7.68 7.70
C TYR A 83 0.76 8.74 6.60
N ALA A 84 1.70 9.67 6.69
CA ALA A 84 1.90 10.67 5.65
C ALA A 84 2.28 10.03 4.31
N PHE A 85 3.19 9.04 4.34
CA PHE A 85 3.60 8.28 3.16
C PHE A 85 2.42 7.49 2.57
N MET A 86 1.62 6.81 3.42
CA MET A 86 0.40 6.11 3.00
C MET A 86 -0.58 7.04 2.29
N LEU A 87 -0.95 8.16 2.93
CA LEU A 87 -1.90 9.12 2.36
C LEU A 87 -1.39 9.67 1.02
N GLY A 88 -0.11 10.06 0.95
CA GLY A 88 0.51 10.54 -0.28
C GLY A 88 0.52 9.48 -1.38
N LYS A 89 1.03 8.29 -1.08
CA LYS A 89 1.18 7.15 -2.00
C LYS A 89 -0.14 6.77 -2.65
N PHE A 90 -1.17 6.49 -1.86
CA PHE A 90 -2.47 6.03 -2.38
C PHE A 90 -3.26 7.15 -3.04
N THR A 91 -3.19 8.39 -2.54
CA THR A 91 -3.84 9.54 -3.20
C THR A 91 -3.21 9.85 -4.54
N MET A 92 -1.89 9.72 -4.67
CA MET A 92 -1.19 9.89 -5.95
C MET A 92 -1.59 8.82 -6.96
N ARG A 93 -1.68 7.54 -6.56
CA ARG A 93 -2.17 6.47 -7.44
C ARG A 93 -3.61 6.75 -7.91
N TRP A 94 -4.50 7.14 -6.99
CA TRP A 94 -5.87 7.52 -7.32
C TRP A 94 -5.94 8.69 -8.31
N ALA A 95 -5.17 9.75 -8.06
CA ALA A 95 -5.11 10.93 -8.93
C ALA A 95 -4.51 10.61 -10.30
N PHE A 96 -3.55 9.69 -10.36
CA PHE A 96 -2.94 9.22 -11.61
C PHE A 96 -3.99 8.62 -12.55
N TYR A 97 -4.81 7.67 -12.07
CA TYR A 97 -5.79 6.99 -12.92
C TYR A 97 -6.91 7.93 -13.38
N ARG A 98 -7.37 8.84 -12.51
CA ARG A 98 -8.36 9.85 -12.90
C ARG A 98 -7.82 10.83 -13.93
N THR A 99 -6.60 11.30 -13.74
CA THR A 99 -5.92 12.20 -14.70
C THR A 99 -5.68 11.49 -16.03
N ALA A 100 -5.21 10.24 -16.01
CA ALA A 100 -5.01 9.45 -17.22
C ALA A 100 -6.30 9.26 -18.01
N ALA A 101 -7.41 8.95 -17.32
CA ALA A 101 -8.70 8.76 -17.97
C ALA A 101 -9.29 10.06 -18.50
N TYR A 102 -9.14 11.17 -17.76
CA TYR A 102 -9.52 12.50 -18.22
C TYR A 102 -8.78 12.87 -19.52
N LEU A 103 -7.47 12.64 -19.57
CA LEU A 103 -6.65 12.90 -20.77
C LEU A 103 -6.96 11.94 -21.93
N CYS A 104 -7.51 10.76 -21.66
CA CYS A 104 -8.01 9.84 -22.68
C CYS A 104 -9.43 10.17 -23.15
N GLY A 105 -10.08 11.19 -22.58
CA GLY A 105 -11.44 11.59 -22.95
C GLY A 105 -12.54 10.63 -22.45
N ALA A 106 -12.26 9.84 -21.41
CA ALA A 106 -13.25 8.91 -20.87
C ALA A 106 -14.46 9.67 -20.30
N PRO A 107 -15.70 9.34 -20.71
CA PRO A 107 -16.90 10.09 -20.27
C PRO A 107 -17.12 10.00 -18.76
N ASN A 108 -16.73 8.88 -18.15
CA ASN A 108 -16.91 8.59 -16.73
C ASN A 108 -15.59 8.62 -15.94
N TRP A 109 -14.61 9.46 -16.32
CA TRP A 109 -13.31 9.51 -15.62
C TRP A 109 -13.41 9.71 -14.08
N LYS A 110 -14.49 10.31 -13.58
CA LYS A 110 -14.74 10.49 -12.14
C LYS A 110 -15.12 9.22 -11.40
N SER A 111 -15.63 8.18 -12.07
CA SER A 111 -15.98 6.91 -11.43
C SER A 111 -14.77 6.01 -11.21
N ILE A 112 -13.61 6.38 -11.74
CA ILE A 112 -12.38 5.60 -11.60
C ILE A 112 -11.80 5.85 -10.21
N CYS A 113 -11.74 4.76 -9.46
CA CYS A 113 -11.32 4.71 -8.07
C CYS A 113 -10.25 3.63 -7.89
N GLU A 114 -9.21 3.65 -8.73
CA GLU A 114 -8.14 2.67 -8.72
C GLU A 114 -6.94 3.21 -7.93
N VAL A 115 -6.36 2.36 -7.07
CA VAL A 115 -5.14 2.68 -6.30
C VAL A 115 -4.05 1.63 -6.48
N VAL A 116 -4.15 0.88 -7.57
CA VAL A 116 -3.16 -0.13 -7.97
C VAL A 116 -1.86 0.58 -8.36
N ASN A 117 -0.70 -0.05 -8.15
CA ASN A 117 0.58 0.54 -8.58
C ASN A 117 0.64 0.66 -10.12
N PRO A 118 0.69 1.88 -10.70
CA PRO A 118 0.70 2.08 -12.15
C PRO A 118 2.06 1.83 -12.81
N ALA A 119 3.06 1.34 -12.07
CA ALA A 119 4.42 1.10 -12.59
C ALA A 119 4.49 0.04 -13.69
N LYS A 120 3.51 -0.87 -13.78
CA LYS A 120 3.46 -1.92 -14.81
C LYS A 120 2.38 -1.61 -15.85
N ASP A 121 2.71 -1.72 -17.13
CA ASP A 121 1.79 -1.44 -18.24
C ASP A 121 0.60 -2.39 -18.22
N SER A 122 0.82 -3.67 -17.89
CA SER A 122 -0.25 -4.67 -17.74
C SER A 122 -1.31 -4.27 -16.71
N LYS A 123 -0.94 -3.53 -15.66
CA LYS A 123 -1.89 -3.01 -14.65
C LYS A 123 -2.70 -1.84 -15.21
N LEU A 124 -2.11 -1.02 -16.09
CA LEU A 124 -2.82 0.04 -16.79
C LEU A 124 -3.83 -0.52 -17.78
N GLU A 125 -3.44 -1.54 -18.55
CA GLU A 125 -4.33 -2.25 -19.49
C GLU A 125 -5.54 -2.85 -18.78
N GLN A 126 -5.31 -3.57 -17.69
CA GLN A 126 -6.40 -4.16 -16.89
C GLN A 126 -7.36 -3.11 -16.31
N VAL A 127 -6.85 -1.93 -15.95
CA VAL A 127 -7.70 -0.81 -15.51
C VAL A 127 -8.49 -0.25 -16.69
N ALA A 128 -7.84 -0.01 -17.83
CA ALA A 128 -8.50 0.51 -19.02
C ALA A 128 -9.66 -0.39 -19.46
N LEU A 129 -9.42 -1.71 -19.51
CA LEU A 129 -10.43 -2.71 -19.86
C LEU A 129 -11.62 -2.73 -18.89
N ARG A 130 -11.38 -2.56 -17.58
CA ARG A 130 -12.45 -2.52 -16.58
C ARG A 130 -13.36 -1.29 -16.71
N HIS A 131 -12.84 -0.20 -17.24
CA HIS A 131 -13.55 1.08 -17.36
C HIS A 131 -13.92 1.43 -18.81
N ASP A 132 -13.82 0.45 -19.73
CA ASP A 132 -14.14 0.60 -21.16
C ASP A 132 -13.39 1.78 -21.84
N ILE A 133 -12.10 1.91 -21.51
CA ILE A 133 -11.17 2.89 -22.08
C ILE A 133 -10.24 2.16 -23.05
N ASP A 134 -9.88 2.80 -24.18
CA ASP A 134 -8.87 2.26 -25.10
C ASP A 134 -7.55 1.97 -24.35
N PRO A 135 -7.15 0.69 -24.19
CA PRO A 135 -5.97 0.32 -23.43
C PRO A 135 -4.69 0.89 -24.05
N VAL A 136 -4.62 1.03 -25.37
CA VAL A 136 -3.43 1.54 -26.07
C VAL A 136 -3.24 3.02 -25.78
N ALA A 137 -4.30 3.84 -25.93
CA ALA A 137 -4.26 5.24 -25.56
C ALA A 137 -3.98 5.43 -24.06
N PHE A 138 -4.59 4.62 -23.20
CA PHE A 138 -4.45 4.72 -21.75
C PHE A 138 -3.02 4.43 -21.27
N VAL A 139 -2.39 3.36 -21.76
CA VAL A 139 -0.98 3.05 -21.46
C VAL A 139 -0.06 4.15 -21.96
N ARG A 140 -0.28 4.66 -23.18
CA ARG A 140 0.54 5.74 -23.74
C ARG A 140 0.46 7.02 -22.92
N VAL A 141 -0.75 7.42 -22.48
CA VAL A 141 -0.93 8.57 -21.58
C VAL A 141 -0.32 8.31 -20.22
N GLY A 142 -0.55 7.12 -19.65
CA GLY A 142 0.03 6.71 -18.38
C GLY A 142 1.56 6.79 -18.38
N ASN A 143 2.21 6.32 -19.46
CA ASN A 143 3.66 6.37 -19.62
C ASN A 143 4.19 7.82 -19.67
N LYS A 144 3.44 8.76 -20.24
CA LYS A 144 3.77 10.19 -20.20
C LYS A 144 3.53 10.83 -18.84
N LEU A 145 2.57 10.33 -18.06
CA LEU A 145 2.24 10.83 -16.73
C LEU A 145 3.21 10.33 -15.65
N ARG A 146 3.73 9.10 -15.76
CA ARG A 146 4.60 8.47 -14.73
C ARG A 146 5.71 9.38 -14.18
N PRO A 147 6.46 10.14 -15.00
CA PRO A 147 7.51 11.04 -14.50
C PRO A 147 7.02 12.12 -13.54
N PHE A 148 5.74 12.53 -13.64
CA PHE A 148 5.13 13.57 -12.80
C PHE A 148 4.64 13.06 -11.44
N PHE A 149 4.70 11.76 -11.20
CA PHE A 149 4.30 11.16 -9.93
C PHE A 149 5.54 10.55 -9.26
N PRO A 150 6.36 11.36 -8.57
CA PRO A 150 7.68 10.97 -8.07
C PRO A 150 7.64 9.93 -6.95
N LEU A 151 6.48 9.66 -6.36
CA LEU A 151 6.30 8.56 -5.42
C LEU A 151 6.06 7.22 -6.12
N LEU A 152 5.98 7.15 -7.46
CA LEU A 152 5.86 5.89 -8.22
C LEU A 152 7.15 5.06 -8.30
N PRO A 153 8.34 5.64 -8.54
CA PRO A 153 9.60 4.89 -8.68
C PRO A 153 10.09 4.28 -7.37
N LEU A 154 9.76 4.88 -6.23
CA LEU A 154 10.04 4.30 -4.90
C LEU A 154 9.18 3.06 -4.59
N MET A 155 8.26 2.69 -5.48
CA MET A 155 7.31 1.58 -5.33
C MET A 155 7.64 0.34 -6.15
N VAL A 156 8.88 0.18 -6.61
CA VAL A 156 9.36 -1.14 -7.03
C VAL A 156 9.62 -1.95 -5.75
N GLY A 157 8.53 -2.38 -5.11
CA GLY A 157 8.56 -3.40 -4.08
C GLY A 157 9.11 -4.70 -4.66
N SER A 158 9.80 -5.44 -3.80
CA SER A 158 10.60 -6.65 -4.03
C SER A 158 9.94 -7.83 -4.74
N GLY A 159 8.72 -7.68 -5.28
CA GLY A 159 7.99 -8.72 -5.99
C GLY A 159 8.72 -9.30 -7.21
N ASP A 160 9.71 -8.58 -7.76
CA ASP A 160 10.52 -9.03 -8.91
C ASP A 160 11.88 -9.67 -8.53
N ARG A 161 12.27 -9.70 -7.25
CA ARG A 161 13.55 -10.32 -6.84
C ARG A 161 13.43 -11.83 -6.55
N ARG A 162 12.24 -12.43 -6.65
CA ARG A 162 12.07 -13.89 -6.53
C ARG A 162 12.59 -14.67 -7.76
N ALA A 163 12.89 -14.01 -8.88
CA ALA A 163 13.45 -14.68 -10.06
C ALA A 163 14.99 -14.77 -10.08
N CYS A 164 15.72 -13.95 -9.28
CA CYS A 164 17.17 -13.76 -9.51
C CYS A 164 18.12 -14.13 -8.37
N LEU A 165 17.67 -14.57 -7.19
CA LEU A 165 18.58 -14.85 -6.06
C LEU A 165 18.41 -16.26 -5.49
N ARG A 166 18.72 -17.28 -6.31
CA ARG A 166 19.33 -18.53 -5.83
C ARG A 166 20.83 -18.47 -6.12
N ARG A 167 21.62 -17.96 -5.18
CA ARG A 167 23.01 -18.39 -4.86
C ARG A 167 23.56 -17.51 -3.73
N SER A 168 23.92 -18.18 -2.65
CA SER A 168 24.57 -17.73 -1.40
C SER A 168 25.97 -17.11 -1.63
N PRO A 169 26.79 -16.86 -0.58
CA PRO A 169 26.60 -16.15 0.70
C PRO A 169 27.73 -15.10 0.94
N ILE A 170 27.77 -14.51 2.15
CA ILE A 170 28.94 -14.00 2.94
C ILE A 170 28.90 -12.49 3.29
N CYS A 171 28.85 -12.27 4.62
CA CYS A 171 29.52 -11.31 5.53
C CYS A 171 29.97 -9.93 5.00
N SER A 172 30.09 -8.85 5.77
CA SER A 172 29.98 -8.43 7.18
C SER A 172 30.41 -6.95 7.15
N ASP A 173 29.88 -5.97 7.86
CA ASP A 173 30.10 -5.60 9.26
C ASP A 173 29.91 -4.07 9.25
N SER A 174 29.20 -3.50 10.22
CA SER A 174 29.47 -2.14 10.73
C SER A 174 28.47 -1.82 11.83
N ARG A 175 28.99 -1.92 13.05
CA ARG A 175 28.37 -1.63 14.33
C ARG A 175 27.95 -0.16 14.39
N SER A 176 26.66 0.09 14.20
CA SER A 176 25.91 1.25 14.74
C SER A 176 24.39 1.03 14.72
N ILE A 177 23.92 -0.17 14.39
CA ILE A 177 22.52 -0.46 14.07
C ILE A 177 21.97 -1.45 15.11
N MET A 178 21.92 -1.01 16.38
CA MET A 178 21.32 -1.81 17.45
C MET A 178 19.99 -1.22 17.95
N TRP A 179 19.70 0.04 17.61
CA TRP A 179 18.50 0.73 18.10
C TRP A 179 17.29 0.63 17.16
N LEU A 180 17.50 0.46 15.85
CA LEU A 180 16.40 0.35 14.85
C LEU A 180 15.93 -1.10 14.65
N THR A 181 16.78 -2.09 14.88
CA THR A 181 16.47 -3.52 14.74
C THR A 181 15.54 -3.98 15.87
N TRP A 182 15.80 -3.54 17.11
CA TRP A 182 14.98 -3.89 18.28
C TRP A 182 13.59 -3.22 18.30
N MET A 183 13.41 -2.11 17.58
CA MET A 183 12.22 -1.25 17.71
C MET A 183 11.09 -1.64 16.73
N VAL A 184 11.41 -2.40 15.68
CA VAL A 184 10.45 -2.95 14.70
C VAL A 184 9.99 -4.35 15.09
N ASP A 185 10.84 -5.13 15.76
CA ASP A 185 10.51 -6.45 16.32
C ASP A 185 9.52 -6.37 17.51
N GLY A 186 9.47 -5.23 18.20
CA GLY A 186 8.50 -4.99 19.28
C GLY A 186 7.03 -5.04 18.83
N TRP A 187 6.74 -4.77 17.55
CA TRP A 187 5.40 -4.95 16.98
C TRP A 187 5.09 -6.43 16.70
N SER A 188 6.10 -7.23 16.35
CA SER A 188 5.95 -8.68 16.11
C SER A 188 5.82 -9.49 17.42
N MET A 189 6.37 -9.00 18.54
CA MET A 189 6.23 -9.68 19.85
C MET A 189 4.94 -9.33 20.59
N THR A 190 4.44 -8.10 20.48
CA THR A 190 3.20 -7.69 21.18
C THR A 190 1.93 -8.25 20.53
N ASN A 191 1.97 -8.54 19.22
CA ASN A 191 0.89 -9.23 18.51
C ASN A 191 1.06 -10.76 18.44
N ARG A 192 2.20 -11.33 18.88
CA ARG A 192 2.36 -12.79 19.07
C ARG A 192 1.84 -13.31 20.41
N ALA A 193 1.62 -12.42 21.38
CA ALA A 193 1.15 -12.77 22.72
C ALA A 193 -0.37 -12.58 22.91
N GLY A 194 -1.09 -12.16 21.87
CA GLY A 194 -2.55 -12.03 21.86
C GLY A 194 -3.16 -12.91 20.79
N ASP A 195 -3.30 -14.19 21.12
CA ASP A 195 -4.18 -15.19 20.49
C ASP A 195 -4.38 -15.10 18.96
N ILE A 196 -3.56 -15.86 18.24
CA ILE A 196 -3.93 -16.45 16.96
C ILE A 196 -4.97 -17.59 17.18
N GLY A 197 -5.33 -17.89 18.44
CA GLY A 197 -6.16 -19.04 18.83
C GLY A 197 -7.65 -18.79 19.03
N ASN A 198 -8.18 -17.59 18.81
CA ASN A 198 -9.60 -17.31 19.07
C ASN A 198 -10.33 -16.65 17.90
N TRP A 199 -10.14 -17.23 16.71
CA TRP A 199 -10.89 -16.93 15.49
C TRP A 199 -11.49 -18.23 14.92
N ILE A 200 -12.40 -18.85 15.69
CA ILE A 200 -13.44 -19.80 15.22
C ILE A 200 -14.74 -19.41 15.90
#